data_AF-A0A9P4NPU7-F1
#
_entry.id   AF-A0A9P4NPU7-F1
#
_cell.length_a   1.000
_cell.length_b   1.000
_cell.length_c   1.000
_cell.angle_alpha   90.00
_cell.angle_beta   90.00
_cell.angle_gamma   90.00
#
_symmetry.space_group_name_H-M   'P 1'
#
loop_
_entity.id
_entity.type
_entity.pdbx_description
1 polymer ?
#
loop_
_entity_poly.entity_id
_entity_poly.type
_entity_poly.pdbx_seq_one_letter_code
_entity_poly.pdbx_strand_id
1 'polypeptide(L)'
;MTQFQYWAIALALRSVVAFKDTSPFFLFSTSQLLDSTFAYTQLTSSSSLNSKLSASLDKCPSDTYIIVSQPGVTATDYSAKLSSPHLGHWLNRTEKQVHSTLIVPEVAGDLDAHAISKSLEDKCKAEVLKADAATGTIPNDGNFPRIVRIEFSPLPTVPSERISKLAEHDSFLHAIMTSLGGDKYTVVYTTSPPAEGLIAPAQYSPAPVYEMDEQSALHTDLKRDLDSHSNAKTTNLALFDTYQFLSPGIFMGVLVFLLLFLILYVGISAVAGLQVSYFAFSKEMGPAGQKKGQ
;
A
#
# COMPACT_ATOMS: atom_id res chain seq x y z
N MET A 1 29.71 9.53 -40.89
CA MET A 1 29.93 9.23 -39.45
C MET A 1 29.17 10.27 -38.63
N THR A 2 27.83 10.24 -38.62
CA THR A 2 26.96 11.12 -37.80
C THR A 2 25.50 10.66 -37.93
N GLN A 3 25.12 9.47 -37.43
CA GLN A 3 23.70 9.11 -37.38
C GLN A 3 23.34 7.95 -36.43
N PHE A 4 23.94 7.87 -35.25
CA PHE A 4 23.50 6.93 -34.21
C PHE A 4 23.62 7.58 -32.83
N GLN A 5 22.74 8.54 -32.53
CA GLN A 5 22.77 9.22 -31.23
C GLN A 5 21.39 9.62 -30.68
N TYR A 6 20.30 8.99 -31.17
CA TYR A 6 18.94 9.39 -30.80
C TYR A 6 18.01 8.25 -30.33
N TRP A 7 18.53 7.17 -29.75
CA TRP A 7 17.68 6.05 -29.29
C TRP A 7 18.03 5.50 -27.91
N ALA A 8 18.51 6.34 -26.98
CA ALA A 8 18.85 5.88 -25.63
C ALA A 8 18.45 6.83 -24.49
N ILE A 9 17.46 7.72 -24.68
CA ILE A 9 16.94 8.56 -23.59
C ILE A 9 15.41 8.61 -23.67
N ALA A 10 14.75 7.50 -23.39
CA ALA A 10 13.32 7.44 -23.09
C ALA A 10 13.02 6.31 -22.10
N LEU A 11 13.85 6.19 -21.07
CA LEU A 11 13.56 5.39 -19.87
C LEU A 11 13.65 6.34 -18.65
N ALA A 12 13.04 7.51 -18.76
CA ALA A 12 12.75 8.35 -17.62
C ALA A 12 11.58 7.70 -16.86
N LEU A 13 11.96 6.83 -15.92
CA LEU A 13 11.31 6.53 -14.65
C LEU A 13 9.93 7.20 -14.49
N ARG A 14 8.86 6.50 -14.92
CA ARG A 14 7.61 6.60 -14.17
C ARG A 14 7.80 5.75 -12.92
N SER A 15 8.40 6.33 -11.88
CA SER A 15 8.20 5.84 -10.53
C SER A 15 6.72 6.05 -10.21
N VAL A 16 5.90 5.06 -10.56
CA VAL A 16 4.50 5.01 -10.15
C VAL A 16 4.53 5.00 -8.62
N VAL A 17 4.08 6.09 -8.00
CA VAL A 17 3.82 6.14 -6.56
C VAL A 17 2.61 5.25 -6.34
N ALA A 18 2.84 3.96 -6.10
CA ALA A 18 1.84 2.91 -6.27
C ALA A 18 0.68 2.92 -5.25
N PHE A 19 0.63 3.86 -4.33
CA PHE A 19 -0.35 3.90 -3.22
C PHE A 19 -0.75 5.33 -2.81
N LYS A 20 -0.66 6.31 -3.74
CA LYS A 20 -1.03 7.70 -3.41
C LYS A 20 -2.55 7.87 -3.30
N ASP A 21 -3.31 7.13 -4.10
CA ASP A 21 -4.77 7.24 -4.20
C ASP A 21 -5.49 6.06 -3.52
N THR A 22 -4.86 5.53 -2.47
CA THR A 22 -5.37 4.40 -1.69
C THR A 22 -5.48 4.75 -0.22
N SER A 23 -6.45 4.13 0.46
CA SER A 23 -6.68 4.34 1.88
C SER A 23 -7.15 3.05 2.57
N PRO A 24 -6.94 2.89 3.89
CA PRO A 24 -7.21 1.63 4.58
C PRO A 24 -8.69 1.44 4.91
N PHE A 25 -9.19 0.22 4.77
CA PHE A 25 -10.54 -0.15 5.17
C PHE A 25 -10.50 -1.12 6.34
N PHE A 26 -11.41 -0.91 7.30
CA PHE A 26 -11.54 -1.78 8.45
C PHE A 26 -12.99 -2.21 8.62
N LEU A 27 -13.17 -3.47 9.00
CA LEU A 27 -14.47 -4.02 9.34
C LEU A 27 -14.31 -4.99 10.49
N PHE A 28 -15.24 -4.93 11.44
CA PHE A 28 -15.35 -5.94 12.49
C PHE A 28 -16.81 -6.12 12.90
N SER A 29 -17.14 -7.33 13.33
CA SER A 29 -18.51 -7.70 13.67
C SER A 29 -18.54 -8.69 14.82
N THR A 30 -19.54 -8.53 15.69
CA THR A 30 -19.87 -9.54 16.70
C THR A 30 -20.70 -10.69 16.15
N SER A 31 -21.21 -10.56 14.92
CA SER A 31 -21.86 -11.65 14.21
C SER A 31 -20.87 -12.37 13.30
N GLN A 32 -21.06 -13.67 13.09
CA GLN A 32 -20.23 -14.44 12.17
C GLN A 32 -20.60 -14.08 10.72
N LEU A 33 -19.77 -13.28 10.09
CA LEU A 33 -19.84 -12.99 8.67
C LEU A 33 -19.22 -14.16 7.92
N LEU A 34 -19.95 -14.71 6.94
CA LEU A 34 -19.62 -15.97 6.23
C LEU A 34 -18.10 -16.10 5.94
N ASP A 35 -17.48 -17.07 6.62
CA ASP A 35 -16.03 -17.25 6.86
C ASP A 35 -15.10 -17.27 5.63
N SER A 36 -15.64 -17.27 4.40
CA SER A 36 -14.85 -17.36 3.16
C SER A 36 -14.71 -16.05 2.39
N THR A 37 -15.44 -14.99 2.75
CA THR A 37 -15.50 -13.74 1.95
C THR A 37 -14.34 -12.77 2.23
N PHE A 38 -13.66 -12.93 3.37
CA PHE A 38 -12.70 -11.97 3.90
C PHE A 38 -11.33 -12.62 4.16
N ALA A 39 -10.76 -13.25 3.14
CA ALA A 39 -9.35 -13.63 3.16
C ALA A 39 -8.46 -12.37 3.26
N TYR A 40 -7.31 -12.49 3.94
CA TYR A 40 -6.32 -11.42 4.07
C TYR A 40 -5.99 -10.84 2.69
N THR A 41 -6.37 -9.59 2.47
CA THR A 41 -6.21 -8.90 1.18
C THR A 41 -5.47 -7.61 1.44
N GLN A 42 -4.31 -7.44 0.80
CA GLN A 42 -3.49 -6.23 0.98
C GLN A 42 -3.99 -5.06 0.13
N LEU A 43 -4.48 -5.37 -1.07
CA LEU A 43 -4.92 -4.38 -2.05
C LEU A 43 -6.18 -4.88 -2.75
N THR A 44 -7.14 -3.98 -2.97
CA THR A 44 -8.38 -4.26 -3.69
C THR A 44 -9.00 -2.96 -4.20
N SER A 45 -9.91 -3.05 -5.17
CA SER A 45 -10.72 -1.90 -5.58
C SER A 45 -11.91 -1.69 -4.64
N SER A 46 -12.38 -0.45 -4.52
CA SER A 46 -13.60 -0.09 -3.79
C SER A 46 -14.83 -0.82 -4.35
N SER A 47 -14.92 -0.99 -5.67
CA SER A 47 -16.01 -1.74 -6.32
C SER A 47 -16.06 -3.22 -5.91
N SER A 48 -14.90 -3.88 -5.83
CA SER A 48 -14.79 -5.28 -5.43
C SER A 48 -15.05 -5.46 -3.93
N LEU A 49 -14.68 -4.47 -3.10
CA LEU A 49 -15.04 -4.48 -1.68
C LEU A 49 -16.52 -4.26 -1.47
N ASN A 50 -17.12 -3.31 -2.19
CA ASN A 50 -18.53 -3.00 -2.04
C ASN A 50 -19.42 -4.21 -2.41
N SER A 51 -19.04 -4.99 -3.43
CA SER A 51 -19.76 -6.22 -3.80
C SER A 51 -19.62 -7.30 -2.73
N LYS A 52 -18.42 -7.51 -2.17
CA LYS A 52 -18.18 -8.45 -1.05
C LYS A 52 -18.93 -8.03 0.21
N LEU A 53 -18.90 -6.75 0.54
CA LEU A 53 -19.59 -6.17 1.69
C LEU A 53 -21.10 -6.35 1.54
N SER A 54 -21.65 -5.99 0.39
CA SER A 54 -23.08 -6.18 0.09
C SER A 54 -23.49 -7.64 0.25
N ALA A 55 -22.75 -8.58 -0.36
CA ALA A 55 -23.06 -10.01 -0.26
C ALA A 55 -23.00 -10.56 1.18
N SER A 56 -22.12 -10.01 2.02
CA SER A 56 -21.99 -10.41 3.43
C SER A 56 -23.11 -9.83 4.30
N LEU A 57 -23.54 -8.60 4.02
CA LEU A 57 -24.56 -7.90 4.78
C LEU A 57 -25.99 -8.11 4.26
N ASP A 58 -26.17 -8.76 3.12
CA ASP A 58 -27.48 -9.04 2.50
C ASP A 58 -28.47 -9.77 3.41
N LYS A 59 -27.95 -10.59 4.36
CA LYS A 59 -28.77 -11.33 5.33
C LYS A 59 -29.04 -10.57 6.63
N CYS A 60 -28.54 -9.34 6.74
CA CYS A 60 -28.66 -8.49 7.92
C CYS A 60 -28.24 -9.20 9.22
N PRO A 61 -26.95 -9.61 9.34
CA PRO A 61 -26.48 -10.44 10.46
C PRO A 61 -26.42 -9.70 11.81
N SER A 62 -26.53 -8.37 11.83
CA SER A 62 -26.47 -7.54 13.02
C SER A 62 -27.69 -6.64 13.17
N ASP A 63 -27.97 -6.25 14.42
CA ASP A 63 -29.08 -5.37 14.76
C ASP A 63 -28.65 -3.89 14.75
N THR A 64 -27.35 -3.62 14.98
CA THR A 64 -26.76 -2.28 14.87
C THR A 64 -25.64 -2.27 13.83
N TYR A 65 -25.71 -1.36 12.86
CA TYR A 65 -24.64 -1.09 11.91
C TYR A 65 -24.02 0.26 12.22
N ILE A 66 -22.72 0.31 12.46
CA ILE A 66 -21.99 1.55 12.67
C ILE A 66 -21.18 1.82 11.40
N ILE A 67 -21.53 2.87 10.67
CA ILE A 67 -20.87 3.25 9.42
C ILE A 67 -20.05 4.50 9.71
N VAL A 68 -18.72 4.36 9.64
CA VAL A 68 -17.77 5.42 9.94
C VAL A 68 -17.14 5.90 8.64
N SER A 69 -17.11 7.21 8.42
CA SER A 69 -16.38 7.84 7.32
C SER A 69 -15.24 8.69 7.88
N GLN A 70 -14.01 8.30 7.58
CA GLN A 70 -12.79 9.02 7.96
C GLN A 70 -12.02 9.49 6.73
N PRO A 71 -12.18 10.76 6.34
CA PRO A 71 -11.46 11.30 5.19
C PRO A 71 -10.00 11.66 5.53
N GLY A 72 -9.16 11.65 4.52
CA GLY A 72 -7.81 12.22 4.56
C GLY A 72 -6.76 11.39 5.31
N VAL A 73 -6.86 10.06 5.22
CA VAL A 73 -5.97 9.12 5.93
C VAL A 73 -5.26 8.17 4.98
N THR A 74 -4.09 7.70 5.40
CA THR A 74 -3.30 6.68 4.73
C THR A 74 -3.03 5.50 5.67
N ALA A 75 -2.60 4.36 5.13
CA ALA A 75 -2.24 3.18 5.94
C ALA A 75 -1.16 3.49 7.01
N THR A 76 -0.26 4.43 6.73
CA THR A 76 0.79 4.83 7.67
C THR A 76 0.26 5.53 8.91
N ASP A 77 -0.88 6.24 8.83
CA ASP A 77 -1.45 6.93 10.00
C ASP A 77 -1.89 5.93 11.09
N TYR A 78 -2.31 4.73 10.69
CA TYR A 78 -2.74 3.64 11.60
C TYR A 78 -1.60 2.69 12.00
N SER A 79 -0.39 2.91 11.50
CA SER A 79 0.78 2.09 11.86
C SER A 79 1.29 2.39 13.27
N ALA A 80 1.09 3.61 13.76
CA ALA A 80 1.51 4.03 15.08
C ALA A 80 0.47 3.60 16.13
N LYS A 81 0.93 2.88 17.16
CA LYS A 81 0.08 2.38 18.27
C LYS A 81 -0.68 3.50 18.99
N LEU A 82 -0.17 4.73 18.94
CA LEU A 82 -0.76 5.90 19.59
C LEU A 82 -1.91 6.52 18.79
N SER A 83 -1.99 6.30 17.48
CA SER A 83 -2.98 6.97 16.63
C SER A 83 -4.38 6.38 16.75
N SER A 84 -4.51 5.08 17.04
CA SER A 84 -5.80 4.40 17.12
C SER A 84 -5.77 3.17 18.05
N PRO A 85 -5.53 3.37 19.36
CA PRO A 85 -5.39 2.27 20.31
C PRO A 85 -6.67 1.42 20.46
N HIS A 86 -7.86 2.02 20.46
CA HIS A 86 -9.12 1.31 20.63
C HIS A 86 -9.49 0.52 19.38
N LEU A 87 -9.41 1.12 18.20
CA LEU A 87 -9.64 0.43 16.93
C LEU A 87 -8.71 -0.78 16.78
N GLY A 88 -7.42 -0.60 17.12
CA GLY A 88 -6.46 -1.70 17.14
C GLY A 88 -6.84 -2.84 18.09
N HIS A 89 -7.43 -2.51 19.24
CA HIS A 89 -7.95 -3.50 20.18
C HIS A 89 -9.09 -4.35 19.57
N TRP A 90 -10.09 -3.69 18.97
CA TRP A 90 -11.23 -4.39 18.34
C TRP A 90 -10.79 -5.28 17.17
N LEU A 91 -9.85 -4.80 16.35
CA LEU A 91 -9.37 -5.52 15.16
C LEU A 91 -8.49 -6.73 15.49
N ASN A 92 -7.76 -6.69 16.60
CA ASN A 92 -6.90 -7.80 17.05
C ASN A 92 -7.66 -8.98 17.66
N ARG A 93 -9.01 -8.94 17.69
CA ARG A 93 -9.87 -9.97 18.32
C ARG A 93 -9.49 -10.28 19.78
N THR A 94 -8.87 -9.33 20.47
CA THR A 94 -8.64 -9.45 21.92
C THR A 94 -9.96 -9.43 22.68
N GLU A 95 -10.98 -8.81 22.09
CA GLU A 95 -12.35 -8.81 22.57
C GLU A 95 -13.07 -10.11 22.18
N LYS A 96 -13.50 -10.88 23.18
CA LYS A 96 -14.18 -12.18 22.99
C LYS A 96 -15.48 -12.08 22.18
N GLN A 97 -16.06 -10.89 22.09
CA GLN A 97 -17.32 -10.62 21.41
C GLN A 97 -17.16 -10.49 19.89
N VAL A 98 -15.97 -10.19 19.38
CA VAL A 98 -15.75 -9.97 17.94
C VAL A 98 -15.43 -11.31 17.26
N HIS A 99 -16.32 -11.75 16.37
CA HIS A 99 -16.20 -13.03 15.67
C HIS A 99 -15.59 -12.90 14.27
N SER A 100 -15.82 -11.77 13.60
CA SER A 100 -15.33 -11.52 12.24
C SER A 100 -14.60 -10.19 12.17
N THR A 101 -13.42 -10.18 11.53
CA THR A 101 -12.60 -8.99 11.29
C THR A 101 -12.04 -9.01 9.87
N LEU A 102 -11.98 -7.85 9.23
CA LEU A 102 -11.33 -7.63 7.94
C LEU A 102 -10.54 -6.33 8.01
N ILE A 103 -9.28 -6.41 7.57
CA ILE A 103 -8.40 -5.26 7.41
C ILE A 103 -7.88 -5.30 5.98
N VAL A 104 -8.05 -4.20 5.28
CA VAL A 104 -7.50 -4.01 3.94
C VAL A 104 -6.69 -2.73 3.95
N PRO A 105 -5.34 -2.81 4.04
CA PRO A 105 -4.49 -1.64 4.15
C PRO A 105 -4.62 -0.66 2.98
N GLU A 106 -4.80 -1.18 1.76
CA GLU A 106 -4.86 -0.35 0.56
C GLU A 106 -6.15 -0.64 -0.23
N VAL A 107 -7.06 0.33 -0.26
CA VAL A 107 -8.25 0.31 -1.11
C VAL A 107 -8.13 1.36 -2.19
N ALA A 108 -8.17 0.94 -3.45
CA ALA A 108 -8.15 1.84 -4.59
C ALA A 108 -9.56 2.37 -4.90
N GLY A 109 -9.71 3.69 -4.84
CA GLY A 109 -10.98 4.38 -5.01
C GLY A 109 -11.74 4.58 -3.69
N ASP A 110 -12.80 5.37 -3.74
CA ASP A 110 -13.57 5.75 -2.57
C ASP A 110 -14.74 4.78 -2.29
N LEU A 111 -15.01 4.54 -1.01
CA LEU A 111 -16.16 3.76 -0.55
C LEU A 111 -17.18 4.72 0.05
N ASP A 112 -18.28 4.93 -0.66
CA ASP A 112 -19.32 5.85 -0.23
C ASP A 112 -20.12 5.29 0.96
N ALA A 113 -19.87 5.86 2.14
CA ALA A 113 -20.58 5.55 3.37
C ALA A 113 -22.11 5.80 3.26
N HIS A 114 -22.55 6.79 2.48
CA HIS A 114 -23.98 7.04 2.23
C HIS A 114 -24.59 5.92 1.40
N ALA A 115 -23.92 5.48 0.33
CA ALA A 115 -24.40 4.37 -0.50
C ALA A 115 -24.51 3.06 0.30
N ILE A 116 -23.53 2.76 1.16
CA ILE A 116 -23.56 1.59 2.06
C ILE A 116 -24.74 1.71 3.03
N SER A 117 -24.89 2.86 3.68
CA SER A 117 -25.99 3.11 4.63
C SER A 117 -27.36 2.93 3.95
N LYS A 118 -27.53 3.51 2.76
CA LYS A 118 -28.77 3.40 1.99
C LYS A 118 -29.07 1.96 1.59
N SER A 119 -28.06 1.20 1.16
CA SER A 119 -28.26 -0.22 0.85
C SER A 119 -28.69 -1.04 2.07
N LEU A 120 -28.23 -0.69 3.28
CA LEU A 120 -28.62 -1.34 4.51
C LEU A 120 -30.01 -0.90 4.98
N GLU A 121 -30.36 0.37 4.80
CA GLU A 121 -31.71 0.89 5.06
C GLU A 121 -32.74 0.15 4.19
N ASP A 122 -32.47 0.05 2.88
CA ASP A 122 -33.37 -0.60 1.91
C ASP A 122 -33.52 -2.12 2.17
N LYS A 123 -32.43 -2.81 2.51
CA LYS A 123 -32.44 -4.29 2.67
C LYS A 123 -32.81 -4.73 4.08
N CYS A 124 -32.28 -4.05 5.08
CA CYS A 124 -32.43 -4.43 6.48
C CYS A 124 -33.53 -3.65 7.21
N LYS A 125 -34.19 -2.69 6.55
CA LYS A 125 -35.24 -1.82 7.14
C LYS A 125 -34.76 -1.11 8.39
N ALA A 126 -33.47 -0.74 8.39
CA ALA A 126 -32.82 -0.17 9.54
C ALA A 126 -32.97 1.36 9.56
N GLU A 127 -33.27 1.92 10.72
CA GLU A 127 -33.40 3.38 10.89
C GLU A 127 -32.03 4.06 10.92
N VAL A 128 -31.86 5.12 10.14
CA VAL A 128 -30.59 5.85 10.05
C VAL A 128 -30.52 6.96 11.10
N LEU A 129 -29.65 6.78 12.08
CA LEU A 129 -29.32 7.74 13.11
C LEU A 129 -27.98 8.40 12.79
N LYS A 130 -27.93 9.74 12.82
CA LYS A 130 -26.68 10.49 12.63
C LYS A 130 -26.04 10.77 13.99
N ALA A 131 -24.82 10.31 14.17
CA ALA A 131 -23.97 10.67 15.28
C ALA A 131 -22.99 11.74 14.82
N ASP A 132 -23.06 12.93 15.42
CA ASP A 132 -22.17 14.03 15.11
C ASP A 132 -21.06 14.10 16.16
N ALA A 133 -19.81 13.95 15.68
CA ALA A 133 -18.61 14.01 16.51
C ALA A 133 -18.38 15.40 17.10
N ALA A 134 -18.86 16.46 16.43
CA ALA A 134 -18.69 17.84 16.90
C ALA A 134 -19.64 18.20 18.05
N THR A 135 -20.83 17.61 18.08
CA THR A 135 -21.83 17.86 19.14
C THR A 135 -21.76 16.85 20.29
N GLY A 136 -21.08 15.72 20.08
CA GLY A 136 -20.97 14.64 21.07
C GLY A 136 -22.29 13.90 21.31
N THR A 137 -23.30 14.09 20.46
CA THR A 137 -24.61 13.45 20.64
C THR A 137 -24.58 12.02 20.11
N ILE A 138 -24.81 11.06 21.01
CA ILE A 138 -24.93 9.63 20.67
C ILE A 138 -26.43 9.30 20.59
N PRO A 139 -27.00 9.10 19.39
CA PRO A 139 -28.40 8.78 19.25
C PRO A 139 -28.66 7.36 19.76
N ASN A 140 -29.57 7.23 20.73
CA ASN A 140 -30.07 5.95 21.20
C ASN A 140 -31.59 6.05 21.39
N ASP A 141 -32.32 5.60 20.39
CA ASP A 141 -33.78 5.54 20.34
C ASP A 141 -34.33 4.22 20.92
N GLY A 142 -33.45 3.24 21.20
CA GLY A 142 -33.82 1.90 21.64
C GLY A 142 -34.45 1.02 20.54
N ASN A 143 -34.51 1.48 19.30
CA ASN A 143 -35.09 0.74 18.17
C ASN A 143 -34.01 -0.06 17.43
N PHE A 144 -34.41 -1.24 16.94
CA PHE A 144 -33.57 -2.12 16.13
C PHE A 144 -34.40 -2.70 14.98
N PRO A 145 -33.80 -2.94 13.78
CA PRO A 145 -32.41 -2.67 13.43
C PRO A 145 -32.14 -1.19 13.15
N ARG A 146 -30.90 -0.73 13.35
CA ARG A 146 -30.50 0.68 13.16
C ARG A 146 -29.13 0.84 12.54
N ILE A 147 -28.89 1.99 11.94
CA ILE A 147 -27.64 2.40 11.31
C ILE A 147 -27.17 3.69 11.99
N VAL A 148 -26.02 3.66 12.66
CA VAL A 148 -25.39 4.84 13.24
C VAL A 148 -24.30 5.32 12.28
N ARG A 149 -24.54 6.48 11.65
CA ARG A 149 -23.58 7.10 10.72
C ARG A 149 -22.72 8.11 11.46
N ILE A 150 -21.40 7.96 11.34
CA ILE A 150 -20.40 8.85 11.91
C ILE A 150 -19.56 9.42 10.78
N GLU A 151 -19.47 10.74 10.70
CA GLU A 151 -18.67 11.45 9.70
C GLU A 151 -17.60 12.26 10.43
N PHE A 152 -16.33 11.86 10.28
CA PHE A 152 -15.20 12.56 10.88
C PHE A 152 -14.68 13.68 9.97
N SER A 153 -14.05 14.68 10.59
CA SER A 153 -13.32 15.70 9.84
C SER A 153 -12.03 15.13 9.23
N PRO A 154 -11.56 15.67 8.08
CA PRO A 154 -10.26 15.29 7.52
C PRO A 154 -9.12 15.52 8.51
N LEU A 155 -8.09 14.67 8.46
CA LEU A 155 -6.91 14.87 9.29
C LEU A 155 -6.11 16.11 8.88
N PRO A 156 -5.47 16.82 9.84
CA PRO A 156 -4.60 17.94 9.56
C PRO A 156 -3.36 17.52 8.76
N THR A 157 -2.58 18.47 8.26
CA THR A 157 -1.39 18.19 7.44
C THR A 157 -0.16 17.88 8.29
N VAL A 158 -0.10 18.36 9.54
CA VAL A 158 1.06 18.24 10.42
C VAL A 158 1.10 16.86 11.10
N PRO A 159 2.20 16.08 11.01
CA PRO A 159 2.24 14.70 11.51
C PRO A 159 1.88 14.51 12.99
N SER A 160 2.34 15.40 13.89
CA SER A 160 2.00 15.31 15.32
C SER A 160 0.52 15.55 15.59
N GLU A 161 -0.06 16.54 14.91
CA GLU A 161 -1.49 16.85 15.00
C GLU A 161 -2.34 15.74 14.38
N ARG A 162 -1.87 15.08 13.32
CA ARG A 162 -2.54 13.92 12.70
C ARG A 162 -2.75 12.80 13.71
N ILE A 163 -1.69 12.43 14.42
CA ILE A 163 -1.72 11.39 15.45
C ILE A 163 -2.72 11.78 16.55
N SER A 164 -2.62 13.02 17.06
CA SER A 164 -3.51 13.50 18.12
C SER A 164 -4.98 13.53 17.68
N LYS A 165 -5.26 14.00 16.46
CA LYS A 165 -6.64 14.09 15.95
C LYS A 165 -7.22 12.71 15.64
N LEU A 166 -6.42 11.79 15.11
CA LEU A 166 -6.86 10.42 14.90
C LEU A 166 -7.15 9.71 16.23
N ALA A 167 -6.35 9.95 17.26
CA ALA A 167 -6.59 9.40 18.60
C ALA A 167 -7.88 9.94 19.24
N GLU A 168 -8.21 11.21 18.99
CA GLU A 168 -9.50 11.81 19.38
C GLU A 168 -10.68 11.12 18.69
N HIS A 169 -10.59 10.90 17.37
CA HIS A 169 -11.61 10.17 16.61
C HIS A 169 -11.77 8.72 17.08
N ASP A 170 -10.67 8.04 17.38
CA ASP A 170 -10.65 6.69 17.92
C ASP A 170 -11.34 6.61 19.30
N SER A 171 -11.06 7.58 20.17
CA SER A 171 -11.70 7.71 21.48
C SER A 171 -13.20 7.97 21.36
N PHE A 172 -13.61 8.82 20.41
CA PHE A 172 -15.01 9.10 20.14
C PHE A 172 -15.76 7.87 19.62
N LEU A 173 -15.15 7.12 18.69
CA LEU A 173 -15.72 5.86 18.20
C LEU A 173 -15.89 4.86 19.36
N HIS A 174 -14.90 4.75 20.24
CA HIS A 174 -14.99 3.90 21.43
C HIS A 174 -16.15 4.32 22.34
N ALA A 175 -16.31 5.61 22.62
CA ALA A 175 -17.43 6.12 23.42
C ALA A 175 -18.79 5.76 22.80
N ILE A 176 -18.94 5.91 21.49
CA ILE A 176 -20.15 5.49 20.77
C ILE A 176 -20.38 3.98 20.94
N MET A 177 -19.38 3.16 20.68
CA MET A 177 -19.52 1.71 20.78
C MET A 177 -19.92 1.24 22.18
N THR A 178 -19.38 1.88 23.22
CA THR A 178 -19.74 1.56 24.62
C THR A 178 -21.12 2.06 25.02
N SER A 179 -21.60 3.15 24.40
CA SER A 179 -22.92 3.73 24.69
C SER A 179 -24.05 3.11 23.86
N LEU A 180 -23.76 2.57 22.69
CA LEU A 180 -24.73 1.90 21.83
C LEU A 180 -25.00 0.50 22.40
N GLY A 181 -25.99 0.40 23.28
CA GLY A 181 -26.45 -0.90 23.78
C GLY A 181 -26.90 -1.83 22.63
N GLY A 182 -26.64 -3.13 22.77
CA GLY A 182 -27.00 -4.16 21.79
C GLY A 182 -25.93 -5.24 21.68
N ASP A 183 -26.34 -6.50 21.56
CA ASP A 183 -25.41 -7.64 21.57
C ASP A 183 -24.79 -7.90 20.19
N LYS A 184 -25.49 -7.50 19.12
CA LYS A 184 -25.12 -7.76 17.72
C LYS A 184 -24.85 -6.48 16.96
N TYR A 185 -23.58 -6.16 16.74
CA TYR A 185 -23.18 -4.99 15.97
C TYR A 185 -22.15 -5.34 14.91
N THR A 186 -22.19 -4.59 13.81
CA THR A 186 -21.17 -4.60 12.75
C THR A 186 -20.68 -3.17 12.55
N VAL A 187 -19.37 -2.99 12.57
CA VAL A 187 -18.72 -1.71 12.29
C VAL A 187 -18.07 -1.78 10.93
N VAL A 188 -18.41 -0.83 10.07
CA VAL A 188 -17.83 -0.63 8.74
C VAL A 188 -17.12 0.71 8.76
N TYR A 189 -15.79 0.70 8.66
CA TYR A 189 -14.96 1.89 8.71
C TYR A 189 -14.40 2.16 7.32
N THR A 190 -14.99 3.15 6.64
CA THR A 190 -14.56 3.62 5.33
C THR A 190 -13.63 4.80 5.48
N THR A 191 -12.62 4.85 4.63
CA THR A 191 -11.66 5.96 4.57
C THR A 191 -11.53 6.48 3.15
N SER A 192 -11.01 7.69 3.01
CA SER A 192 -10.59 8.24 1.73
C SER A 192 -9.17 8.80 1.81
N PRO A 193 -8.40 8.74 0.71
CA PRO A 193 -7.04 9.25 0.68
C PRO A 193 -7.03 10.78 0.87
N PRO A 194 -5.90 11.37 1.33
CA PRO A 194 -5.76 12.81 1.42
C PRO A 194 -5.94 13.49 0.06
N ALA A 195 -6.68 14.61 0.04
CA ALA A 195 -6.89 15.37 -1.17
C ALA A 195 -5.54 15.81 -1.79
N GLU A 196 -5.44 15.71 -3.12
CA GLU A 196 -4.22 16.05 -3.84
C GLU A 196 -3.74 17.47 -3.52
N GLY A 197 -2.49 17.59 -3.06
CA GLY A 197 -1.86 18.88 -2.72
C GLY A 197 -1.77 19.21 -1.23
N LEU A 198 -2.36 18.39 -0.33
CA LEU A 198 -2.29 18.62 1.12
C LEU A 198 -1.18 17.83 1.83
N ILE A 199 -0.59 16.84 1.18
CA ILE A 199 0.60 16.15 1.69
C ILE A 199 1.82 16.88 1.12
N ALA A 200 2.47 17.71 1.94
CA ALA A 200 3.85 18.10 1.64
C ALA A 200 4.65 16.81 1.45
N PRO A 201 5.41 16.64 0.33
CA PRO A 201 6.24 15.45 0.16
C PRO A 201 7.06 15.33 1.43
N ALA A 202 7.02 14.16 2.09
CA ALA A 202 7.67 13.92 3.37
C ALA A 202 9.07 14.53 3.34
N GLN A 203 9.21 15.76 3.86
CA GLN A 203 10.49 16.38 4.05
C GLN A 203 11.10 15.52 5.13
N TYR A 204 12.14 14.80 4.74
CA TYR A 204 13.11 14.14 5.60
C TYR A 204 13.35 15.02 6.83
N SER A 205 12.60 14.77 7.89
CA SER A 205 12.85 15.41 9.17
C SER A 205 14.05 14.67 9.74
N PRO A 206 15.16 15.35 10.06
CA PRO A 206 16.22 14.72 10.81
C PRO A 206 15.61 14.23 12.13
N ALA A 207 15.94 12.99 12.49
CA ALA A 207 15.48 12.37 13.73
C ALA A 207 15.64 13.33 14.92
N PRO A 208 14.72 13.32 15.91
CA PRO A 208 14.88 14.13 17.11
C PRO A 208 16.22 13.78 17.78
N VAL A 209 17.03 14.81 18.02
CA VAL A 209 18.27 14.74 18.78
C VAL A 209 17.90 14.26 20.18
N TYR A 210 18.19 12.99 20.47
CA TYR A 210 18.24 12.50 21.84
C TYR A 210 19.52 13.09 22.47
N GLU A 211 19.35 14.01 23.42
CA GLU A 211 20.39 14.30 24.39
C GLU A 211 20.69 13.01 25.16
N MET A 212 21.88 12.47 24.93
CA MET A 212 22.38 11.30 25.63
C MET A 212 23.24 11.81 26.77
N ASP A 213 22.74 11.67 28.00
CA ASP A 213 23.52 11.91 29.21
C ASP A 213 24.80 11.06 29.16
N GLU A 214 25.93 11.72 29.43
CA GLU A 214 27.25 11.12 29.40
C GLU A 214 27.37 10.02 30.46
N GLN A 215 27.47 8.77 30.01
CA GLN A 215 28.35 7.73 30.55
C GLN A 215 27.98 6.37 29.92
N SER A 216 28.79 5.91 28.97
CA SER A 216 29.31 4.53 28.94
C SER A 216 30.16 4.32 27.69
N ALA A 217 31.33 3.75 27.93
CA ALA A 217 32.41 3.60 26.98
C ALA A 217 32.08 2.70 25.78
N LEU A 218 32.72 3.05 24.65
CA LEU A 218 32.95 2.26 23.45
C LEU A 218 33.05 0.75 23.71
N HIS A 219 32.07 0.00 23.22
CA HIS A 219 32.27 -1.37 22.75
C HIS A 219 31.49 -1.55 21.43
N THR A 220 32.12 -1.13 20.33
CA THR A 220 31.74 -1.56 18.98
C THR A 220 32.21 -2.99 18.76
N ASP A 221 31.39 -3.96 19.16
CA ASP A 221 31.44 -5.34 18.69
C ASP A 221 30.02 -5.91 18.67
N LEU A 222 29.20 -5.51 17.68
CA LEU A 222 28.01 -6.29 17.32
C LEU A 222 28.47 -7.55 16.58
N LYS A 223 29.00 -8.51 17.35
CA LYS A 223 29.14 -9.90 16.94
C LYS A 223 27.74 -10.41 16.62
N ARG A 224 27.47 -10.60 15.34
CA ARG A 224 26.23 -11.17 14.80
C ARG A 224 26.11 -12.59 15.33
N ASP A 225 25.41 -12.74 16.44
CA ASP A 225 25.14 -14.04 17.04
C ASP A 225 24.08 -14.74 16.19
N LEU A 226 24.56 -15.61 15.30
CA LEU A 226 23.76 -16.57 14.56
C LEU A 226 23.99 -17.92 15.23
N ASP A 227 23.42 -18.14 16.43
CA ASP A 227 23.15 -19.50 16.86
C ASP A 227 22.06 -19.60 17.95
N SER A 228 21.12 -20.51 17.66
CA SER A 228 20.27 -21.23 18.60
C SER A 228 19.17 -20.50 19.36
N HIS A 229 17.99 -20.44 18.73
CA HIS A 229 16.82 -21.00 19.40
C HIS A 229 15.98 -21.81 18.41
N SER A 230 16.30 -23.10 18.32
CA SER A 230 15.41 -24.12 17.78
C SER A 230 14.20 -24.25 18.71
N ASN A 231 13.03 -23.79 18.28
CA ASN A 231 11.71 -24.39 18.46
C ASN A 231 10.61 -23.32 18.39
N ALA A 232 10.09 -23.07 17.19
CA ALA A 232 8.65 -22.88 16.96
C ALA A 232 8.38 -22.78 15.46
N LYS A 233 7.67 -23.79 14.93
CA LYS A 233 6.97 -23.74 13.65
C LYS A 233 6.02 -22.54 13.64
N THR A 234 6.41 -21.41 13.06
CA THR A 234 5.48 -20.43 12.45
C THR A 234 6.23 -19.69 11.34
N THR A 235 5.90 -20.02 10.09
CA THR A 235 6.43 -19.35 8.90
C THR A 235 5.74 -18.00 8.73
N ASN A 236 6.20 -16.98 9.44
CA ASN A 236 5.92 -15.58 9.14
C ASN A 236 7.27 -14.87 8.97
N LEU A 237 7.95 -15.21 7.88
CA LEU A 237 9.09 -14.43 7.40
C LEU A 237 8.54 -13.12 6.80
N ALA A 238 9.25 -12.02 7.01
CA ALA A 238 8.86 -10.72 6.49
C ALA A 238 8.66 -10.79 4.97
N LEU A 239 7.69 -10.03 4.44
CA LEU A 239 7.28 -10.06 3.02
C LEU A 239 8.44 -9.80 2.03
N PHE A 240 9.56 -9.25 2.52
CA PHE A 240 10.78 -8.98 1.76
C PHE A 240 11.87 -10.05 1.90
N ASP A 241 11.76 -11.02 2.82
CA ASP A 241 12.72 -12.13 2.91
C ASP A 241 12.56 -13.12 1.75
N THR A 242 11.37 -13.21 1.16
CA THR A 242 11.06 -14.22 0.13
C THR A 242 11.11 -13.68 -1.30
N TYR A 243 11.24 -12.36 -1.49
CA TYR A 243 11.24 -11.75 -2.83
C TYR A 243 12.60 -11.16 -3.20
N GLN A 244 13.51 -12.04 -3.61
CA GLN A 244 14.72 -11.62 -4.30
C GLN A 244 14.41 -11.43 -5.79
N PHE A 245 13.83 -10.28 -6.16
CA PHE A 245 13.48 -9.94 -7.56
C PHE A 245 14.64 -10.16 -8.55
N LEU A 246 15.87 -10.05 -8.06
CA LEU A 246 17.09 -10.36 -8.78
C LEU A 246 17.95 -11.26 -7.90
N SER A 247 17.83 -12.59 -8.08
CA SER A 247 18.72 -13.52 -7.39
C SER A 247 20.17 -13.16 -7.72
N PRO A 248 21.14 -13.39 -6.80
CA PRO A 248 22.52 -12.99 -7.04
C PRO A 248 23.08 -13.65 -8.31
N GLY A 249 22.59 -14.85 -8.62
CA GLY A 249 22.88 -15.57 -9.86
C GLY A 249 22.31 -14.89 -11.12
N ILE A 250 21.05 -14.43 -11.09
CA ILE A 250 20.46 -13.72 -12.23
C ILE A 250 21.17 -12.39 -12.45
N PHE A 251 21.48 -11.64 -11.40
CA PHE A 251 22.19 -10.37 -11.52
C PHE A 251 23.59 -10.54 -12.11
N MET A 252 24.38 -11.47 -11.58
CA MET A 252 25.70 -11.79 -12.11
C MET A 252 25.62 -12.32 -13.55
N GLY A 253 24.62 -13.16 -13.85
CA GLY A 253 24.39 -13.69 -15.19
C GLY A 253 24.07 -12.62 -16.22
N VAL A 254 23.17 -11.69 -15.89
CA VAL A 254 22.83 -10.55 -16.77
C VAL A 254 24.03 -9.63 -17.00
N LEU A 255 24.84 -9.39 -15.96
CA LEU A 255 26.04 -8.55 -16.06
C LEU A 255 27.09 -9.17 -16.99
N VAL A 256 27.38 -10.46 -16.82
CA VAL A 256 28.31 -11.20 -17.69
C VAL A 256 27.78 -11.31 -19.11
N PHE A 257 26.49 -11.59 -19.28
CA PHE A 257 25.85 -11.64 -20.59
C PHE A 257 25.99 -10.31 -21.35
N LEU A 258 25.74 -9.18 -20.68
CA LEU A 258 25.88 -7.85 -21.26
C LEU A 258 27.33 -7.57 -21.69
N LEU A 259 28.31 -7.94 -20.86
CA LEU A 259 29.73 -7.79 -21.20
C LEU A 259 30.12 -8.61 -22.44
N LEU A 260 29.71 -9.87 -22.50
CA LEU A 260 29.98 -10.73 -23.67
C LEU A 260 29.27 -10.21 -24.92
N PHE A 261 28.05 -9.70 -24.78
CA PHE A 261 27.29 -9.13 -25.88
C PHE A 261 27.95 -7.88 -26.47
N LEU A 262 28.56 -7.03 -25.64
CA LEU A 262 29.34 -5.87 -26.12
C LEU A 262 30.58 -6.29 -26.90
N ILE A 263 31.31 -7.30 -26.42
CA ILE A 263 32.50 -7.83 -27.13
C ILE A 263 32.07 -8.44 -28.48
N LEU A 264 31.00 -9.24 -28.48
CA LEU A 264 30.45 -9.83 -29.70
C LEU A 264 30.00 -8.75 -30.69
N TYR A 265 29.33 -7.70 -30.22
CA TYR A 265 28.88 -6.58 -31.04
C TYR A 265 30.04 -5.87 -31.75
N VAL A 266 31.14 -5.61 -31.03
CA VAL A 266 32.36 -5.03 -31.61
C VAL A 266 32.96 -6.00 -32.63
N GLY A 267 33.01 -7.30 -32.33
CA GLY A 267 33.52 -8.33 -33.24
C GLY A 267 32.74 -8.40 -34.56
N ILE A 268 31.40 -8.44 -34.48
CA ILE A 268 30.53 -8.45 -35.68
C ILE A 268 30.71 -7.16 -36.48
N SER A 269 30.80 -6.01 -35.80
CA SER A 269 30.99 -4.71 -36.47
C SER A 269 32.33 -4.63 -37.21
N ALA A 270 33.39 -5.20 -36.65
CA ALA A 270 34.70 -5.28 -37.30
C ALA A 270 34.68 -6.17 -38.55
N VAL A 271 34.01 -7.32 -38.48
CA VAL A 271 33.88 -8.24 -39.63
C VAL A 271 32.99 -7.65 -40.72
N ALA A 272 31.87 -7.03 -40.36
CA ALA A 272 30.98 -6.38 -41.31
C ALA A 272 31.63 -5.16 -41.99
N GLY A 273 32.61 -4.53 -41.34
CA GLY A 273 33.38 -3.41 -41.89
C GLY A 273 34.48 -3.81 -42.90
N LEU A 274 34.74 -5.10 -43.11
CA LEU A 274 35.73 -5.55 -44.07
C LEU A 274 35.22 -5.32 -45.50
N GLN A 275 35.72 -4.26 -46.12
CA GLN A 275 35.55 -4.02 -47.54
C GLN A 275 36.70 -4.69 -48.30
N VAL A 276 36.37 -5.54 -49.26
CA VAL A 276 37.34 -6.09 -50.20
C VAL A 276 37.60 -5.03 -51.27
N SER A 277 38.83 -4.53 -51.39
CA SER A 277 39.21 -3.63 -52.48
C SER A 277 39.30 -4.39 -53.80
N TYR A 278 38.16 -4.52 -54.48
CA TYR A 278 38.06 -5.09 -55.83
C TYR A 278 38.88 -4.33 -56.88
N PHE A 279 39.33 -3.11 -56.58
CA PHE A 279 40.20 -2.31 -57.45
C PHE A 279 41.60 -2.91 -57.62
N ALA A 280 42.09 -3.70 -56.66
CA ALA A 280 43.37 -4.40 -56.79
C ALA A 280 43.30 -5.62 -57.74
N PHE A 281 42.08 -6.08 -58.06
CA PHE A 281 41.83 -7.16 -59.01
C PHE A 281 41.35 -6.66 -60.37
N SER A 282 41.00 -5.37 -60.51
CA SER A 282 40.81 -4.77 -61.83
C SER A 282 42.18 -4.54 -62.47
N LYS A 283 42.47 -5.32 -63.52
CA LYS A 283 43.62 -5.11 -64.39
C LYS A 283 43.59 -3.66 -64.89
N GLU A 284 44.56 -2.85 -64.48
CA GLU A 284 44.70 -1.47 -64.95
C GLU A 284 44.81 -1.47 -66.49
N MET A 285 43.70 -1.15 -67.15
CA MET A 285 43.65 -0.78 -68.57
C MET A 285 43.59 0.76 -68.65
N GLY A 286 44.43 1.43 -67.87
CA GLY A 286 44.67 2.86 -67.95
C GLY A 286 45.78 3.16 -68.96
N PRO A 287 45.71 4.29 -69.70
CA PRO A 287 46.65 4.64 -70.77
C PRO A 287 48.13 4.84 -70.33
N ALA A 288 48.44 4.67 -69.03
CA ALA A 288 49.81 4.67 -68.50
C ALA A 288 50.54 3.31 -68.67
N GLY A 289 49.84 2.21 -69.01
CA GLY A 289 50.44 0.89 -69.19
C GLY A 289 51.22 0.67 -70.51
N GLN A 290 51.17 1.61 -71.46
CA GLN A 290 51.80 1.45 -72.79
C GLN A 290 53.22 1.99 -72.92
N LYS A 291 53.85 2.50 -71.85
CA LYS A 291 55.24 3.00 -71.91
C LYS A 291 56.25 2.08 -71.24
N LYS A 292 56.32 0.82 -71.65
CA LYS A 292 57.54 0.00 -71.54
C LYS A 292 57.60 -0.98 -72.71
N GLY A 293 58.44 -0.66 -73.68
CA GLY A 293 58.66 -1.43 -74.91
C GLY A 293 59.29 -0.56 -76.00
N GLN A 294 60.47 -0.02 -75.71
CA GLN A 294 61.47 0.26 -76.73
C GLN A 294 62.45 -0.92 -76.69
#